data_AF-A0A6P1CZ07-F1
#
_entry.id   AF-A0A6P1CZ07-F1
#
_cell.length_a   1.000
_cell.length_b   1.000
_cell.length_c   1.000
_cell.angle_alpha   90.00
_cell.angle_beta   90.00
_cell.angle_gamma   90.00
#
_symmetry.space_group_name_H-M   'P 1'
#
loop_
_entity.id
_entity.type
_entity.pdbx_description
1 polymer ?
#
loop_
_entity_poly.entity_id
_entity_poly.type
_entity_poly.pdbx_seq_one_letter_code
_entity_poly.pdbx_strand_id
1 'polypeptide(L)'
;PVRVRVEPGEPFTALLARVRAATLDAFDNADVPFHQIVEAVNPPRVEGRSPLFQTVFSFENLPALPQLELDGLRVAALDLPRESTHFELALTLRPQPAGEGIAAEFRYATERYD
;
A
#
# COMPACT_ATOMS: atom_id res chain seq x y z
N PRO A 1 2.58 7.36 -8.14
CA PRO A 1 1.64 6.25 -8.50
C PRO A 1 2.32 5.35 -9.54
N VAL A 2 2.17 4.03 -9.43
CA VAL A 2 2.77 3.08 -10.38
C VAL A 2 1.70 2.64 -11.39
N ARG A 3 2.00 2.73 -12.69
CA ARG A 3 1.09 2.31 -13.76
C ARG A 3 1.68 1.13 -14.51
N VAL A 4 0.96 0.00 -14.51
CA VAL A 4 1.33 -1.19 -15.27
C VAL A 4 0.07 -1.71 -15.98
N ARG A 5 0.21 -2.11 -17.24
CA ARG A 5 -0.85 -2.81 -17.98
C ARG A 5 -0.70 -4.30 -17.79
N VAL A 6 -1.77 -5.01 -17.43
CA VAL A 6 -1.76 -6.47 -17.33
C VAL A 6 -2.20 -7.03 -18.68
N GLU A 7 -1.37 -7.88 -19.29
CA GLU A 7 -1.67 -8.48 -20.59
C GLU A 7 -2.16 -9.93 -20.38
N PRO A 8 -3.41 -10.27 -20.72
CA PRO A 8 -3.90 -11.64 -20.55
C PRO A 8 -3.03 -12.66 -21.28
N GLY A 9 -2.64 -13.72 -20.58
CA GLY A 9 -1.80 -14.80 -21.13
C GLY A 9 -0.29 -14.55 -21.09
N GLU A 10 0.17 -13.39 -20.62
CA GLU A 10 1.60 -13.17 -20.38
C GLU A 10 2.10 -14.02 -19.19
N PRO A 11 3.36 -14.48 -19.21
CA PRO A 11 3.96 -15.10 -18.04
C PRO A 11 4.01 -14.13 -16.85
N PHE A 12 3.68 -14.61 -15.65
CA PHE A 12 3.74 -13.81 -14.44
C PHE A 12 5.11 -13.15 -14.23
N THR A 13 6.20 -13.84 -14.57
CA THR A 13 7.56 -13.31 -14.47
C THR A 13 7.81 -12.12 -15.40
N ALA A 14 7.16 -12.07 -16.57
CA ALA A 14 7.23 -10.94 -17.48
C ALA A 14 6.48 -9.73 -16.92
N LEU A 15 5.28 -9.94 -16.35
CA LEU A 15 4.56 -8.90 -15.62
C LEU A 15 5.38 -8.37 -14.44
N LEU A 16 5.96 -9.27 -13.63
CA LEU A 16 6.79 -8.91 -12.48
C LEU A 16 8.00 -8.05 -12.88
N ALA A 17 8.64 -8.37 -14.01
CA ALA A 17 9.75 -7.57 -14.53
C ALA A 17 9.30 -6.13 -14.88
N ARG A 18 8.13 -5.97 -15.50
CA ARG A 18 7.56 -4.66 -15.83
C ARG A 18 7.12 -3.88 -14.58
N VAL A 19 6.53 -4.57 -13.60
CA VAL A 19 6.19 -3.97 -12.29
C VAL A 19 7.44 -3.48 -11.59
N ARG A 20 8.50 -4.29 -11.56
CA ARG A 20 9.79 -3.89 -10.99
C ARG A 20 10.36 -2.65 -11.68
N ALA A 21 10.41 -2.64 -13.03
CA ALA A 21 10.90 -1.50 -13.79
C ALA A 21 10.11 -0.22 -13.47
N ALA A 22 8.77 -0.27 -13.60
CA ALA A 22 7.91 0.89 -13.34
C ALA A 22 7.96 1.38 -11.88
N THR A 23 8.19 0.47 -10.93
CA THR A 23 8.35 0.83 -9.50
C THR A 23 9.69 1.52 -9.24
N LEU A 24 10.77 1.03 -9.85
CA LEU A 24 12.09 1.68 -9.75
C LEU A 24 12.08 3.06 -10.41
N ASP A 25 11.51 3.19 -11.61
CA ASP A 25 11.35 4.48 -12.28
C ASP A 25 10.55 5.48 -11.43
N ALA A 26 9.52 4.99 -10.72
CA ALA A 26 8.74 5.81 -9.80
C ALA A 26 9.54 6.22 -8.55
N PHE A 27 10.45 5.37 -8.06
CA PHE A 27 11.34 5.72 -6.95
C PHE A 27 12.35 6.80 -7.33
N ASP A 28 12.84 6.79 -8.58
CA ASP A 28 13.74 7.82 -9.10
C ASP A 28 13.09 9.22 -9.16
N ASN A 29 11.76 9.31 -9.02
CA ASN A 29 10.96 10.54 -9.02
C ASN A 29 10.13 10.70 -7.74
N ALA A 30 10.56 10.10 -6.62
CA ALA A 30 9.79 10.06 -5.36
C ALA A 30 9.70 11.41 -4.63
N ASP A 31 10.48 12.40 -5.03
CA ASP A 31 10.48 13.76 -4.49
C ASP A 31 9.31 14.61 -5.00
N VAL A 32 8.67 14.21 -6.11
CA VAL A 32 7.51 14.89 -6.67
C VAL A 32 6.26 14.62 -5.82
N PRO A 33 5.67 15.64 -5.17
CA PRO A 33 4.47 15.47 -4.37
C PRO A 33 3.29 15.00 -5.22
N PHE A 34 2.50 14.07 -4.69
CA PHE A 34 1.36 13.49 -5.41
C PHE A 34 0.34 14.53 -5.91
N HIS A 35 0.07 15.59 -5.14
CA HIS A 35 -0.87 16.64 -5.55
C HIS A 35 -0.42 17.36 -6.84
N GLN A 36 0.88 17.55 -7.04
CA GLN A 36 1.41 18.17 -8.27
C GLN A 36 1.21 17.27 -9.48
N ILE A 37 1.31 15.95 -9.30
CA ILE A 37 0.99 14.97 -10.35
C ILE A 37 -0.49 15.05 -10.73
N VAL A 38 -1.38 15.15 -9.73
CA VAL A 38 -2.83 15.29 -9.95
C VAL A 38 -3.14 16.59 -10.70
N GLU A 39 -2.52 17.70 -10.30
CA GLU A 39 -2.66 19.01 -10.97
C GLU A 39 -2.19 18.94 -12.44
N ALA A 40 -1.04 18.32 -12.69
CA ALA A 40 -0.48 18.21 -14.04
C ALA A 40 -1.31 17.32 -14.96
N VAL A 41 -1.84 16.19 -14.44
CA VAL A 41 -2.69 15.27 -15.22
C VAL A 41 -4.10 15.82 -15.39
N ASN A 42 -4.58 16.61 -14.42
CA ASN A 42 -5.93 17.20 -14.36
C ASN A 42 -7.07 16.21 -14.73
N PRO A 43 -7.19 15.07 -14.03
CA PRO A 43 -8.22 14.09 -14.33
C PRO A 43 -9.62 14.62 -13.93
N PRO A 44 -10.71 14.13 -14.55
CA PRO A 44 -12.06 14.43 -14.10
C PRO A 44 -12.24 14.09 -12.61
N ARG A 45 -12.75 15.06 -11.84
CA ARG A 45 -12.97 14.88 -10.40
C ARG A 45 -14.22 14.04 -10.17
N VAL A 46 -14.08 12.97 -9.39
CA VAL A 46 -15.19 12.16 -8.89
C VAL A 46 -15.21 12.25 -7.38
N GLU A 47 -16.34 12.63 -6.81
CA GLU A 47 -16.49 12.78 -5.36
C GLU A 47 -16.34 11.42 -4.66
N GLY A 48 -15.68 11.43 -3.50
CA GLY A 48 -15.42 10.19 -2.74
C GLY A 48 -14.47 9.20 -3.42
N ARG A 49 -13.65 9.63 -4.39
CA ARG A 49 -12.62 8.78 -5.02
C ARG A 49 -11.25 9.45 -5.03
N SER A 50 -10.22 8.65 -4.76
CA SER A 50 -8.83 9.07 -4.95
C SER A 50 -8.55 9.32 -6.46
N PRO A 51 -7.89 10.43 -6.80
CA PRO A 51 -7.52 10.72 -8.18
C PRO A 51 -6.46 9.73 -8.68
N LEU A 52 -6.49 9.41 -9.98
CA LEU A 52 -5.55 8.53 -10.68
C LEU A 52 -5.57 7.04 -10.30
N PHE A 53 -5.86 6.68 -9.05
CA PHE A 53 -5.93 5.30 -8.59
C PHE A 53 -6.91 5.15 -7.41
N GLN A 54 -7.51 3.97 -7.30
CA GLN A 54 -8.50 3.64 -6.27
C GLN A 54 -8.03 2.53 -5.33
N THR A 55 -6.95 1.83 -5.69
CA THR A 55 -6.37 0.74 -4.90
C THR A 55 -4.96 1.10 -4.46
N VAL A 56 -4.63 0.82 -3.20
CA VAL A 56 -3.26 0.96 -2.67
C VAL A 56 -2.70 -0.38 -2.23
N PHE A 57 -1.41 -0.55 -2.42
CA PHE A 57 -0.64 -1.70 -1.96
C PHE A 57 0.50 -1.20 -1.07
N SER A 58 0.64 -1.83 0.10
CA SER A 58 1.70 -1.55 1.07
C SER A 58 2.41 -2.84 1.44
N PHE A 59 3.74 -2.82 1.44
CA PHE A 59 4.57 -3.86 2.02
C PHE A 59 5.29 -3.30 3.25
N GLU A 60 4.83 -3.67 4.43
CA GLU A 60 5.32 -3.16 5.71
C GLU A 60 6.36 -4.12 6.30
N ASN A 61 7.60 -3.98 5.84
CA ASN A 61 8.77 -4.64 6.42
C ASN A 61 9.44 -3.72 7.46
N LEU A 62 8.71 -3.40 8.52
CA LEU A 62 9.28 -2.71 9.67
C LEU A 62 9.55 -3.75 10.76
N PRO A 63 10.65 -3.62 11.51
CA PRO A 63 10.88 -4.45 12.68
C PRO A 63 9.71 -4.27 13.66
N ALA A 64 9.34 -5.35 14.36
CA ALA A 64 8.34 -5.26 15.41
C ALA A 64 8.74 -4.15 16.40
N LEU A 65 7.76 -3.31 16.79
CA LEU A 65 8.00 -2.29 17.79
C LEU A 65 8.56 -2.98 19.04
N PRO A 66 9.76 -2.60 19.51
CA PRO A 66 10.35 -3.23 20.66
C PRO A 66 9.43 -3.00 21.86
N GLN A 67 9.22 -4.07 22.63
CA GLN A 67 8.58 -3.93 23.91
C GLN A 67 9.48 -3.06 24.79
N LEU A 68 8.98 -1.92 25.23
CA LEU A 68 9.75 -1.00 26.06
C LEU A 68 9.60 -1.44 27.51
N GLU A 69 10.71 -1.88 28.10
CA GLU A 69 10.80 -2.20 29.53
C GLU A 69 11.40 -0.97 30.25
N LEU A 70 10.68 -0.48 31.25
CA LEU A 70 11.13 0.56 32.19
C LEU A 70 11.04 -0.01 33.61
N ASP A 71 11.66 0.65 34.59
CA ASP A 71 11.63 0.17 35.98
C ASP A 71 10.20 0.03 36.50
N GLY A 72 9.75 -1.22 36.64
CA GLY A 72 8.40 -1.58 37.09
C GLY A 72 7.29 -1.43 36.05
N LEU A 73 7.59 -1.13 34.78
CA LEU A 73 6.59 -0.90 33.74
C LEU A 73 6.93 -1.62 32.42
N ARG A 74 5.96 -2.40 31.93
CA ARG A 74 6.00 -3.06 30.63
C ARG A 74 5.11 -2.30 29.65
N VAL A 75 5.68 -1.76 28.58
CA VAL A 75 4.92 -1.05 27.53
C VAL A 75 4.97 -1.86 26.24
N ALA A 76 3.79 -2.20 25.71
CA ALA A 76 3.62 -2.86 24.44
C ALA A 76 2.68 -2.04 23.54
N ALA A 77 2.90 -2.10 22.23
CA ALA A 77 1.98 -1.51 21.27
C ALA A 77 0.63 -2.24 21.36
N LEU A 78 -0.44 -1.46 21.51
CA LEU A 78 -1.80 -1.96 21.32
C LEU A 78 -2.15 -1.80 19.85
N ASP A 79 -2.42 -2.90 19.16
CA ASP A 79 -2.91 -2.85 17.79
C ASP A 79 -4.38 -2.43 17.83
N LEU A 80 -4.66 -1.20 17.39
CA LEU A 80 -6.01 -0.69 17.30
C LEU A 80 -6.59 -1.00 15.91
N PRO A 81 -7.87 -1.38 15.81
CA PRO A 81 -8.50 -1.59 14.51
C PRO A 81 -8.34 -0.35 13.63
N ARG A 82 -7.76 -0.52 12.43
CA ARG A 82 -7.69 0.54 11.43
C ARG A 82 -9.02 0.60 10.68
N GLU A 83 -9.99 1.29 11.27
CA GLU A 83 -11.39 1.25 10.82
C GLU A 83 -11.68 1.93 9.47
N SER A 84 -10.76 2.71 8.89
CA SER A 84 -11.02 3.41 7.64
C SER A 84 -9.85 3.40 6.65
N THR A 85 -10.21 3.49 5.37
CA THR A 85 -9.32 3.71 4.22
C THR A 85 -9.89 4.85 3.37
N HIS A 86 -9.04 5.72 2.84
CA HIS A 86 -9.44 6.73 1.84
C HIS A 86 -9.47 6.17 0.41
N PHE A 87 -9.08 4.91 0.25
CA PHE A 87 -9.05 4.16 -1.01
C PHE A 87 -10.18 3.16 -1.05
N GLU A 88 -10.65 2.80 -2.25
CA GLU A 88 -11.69 1.78 -2.41
C GLU A 88 -11.21 0.43 -1.86
N LEU A 89 -9.94 0.08 -2.12
CA LEU A 89 -9.29 -1.11 -1.58
C LEU A 89 -7.85 -0.80 -1.17
N ALA A 90 -7.44 -1.31 -0.01
CA ALA A 90 -6.06 -1.24 0.46
C ALA A 90 -5.61 -2.65 0.85
N LEU A 91 -4.52 -3.13 0.24
CA LEU A 91 -3.85 -4.36 0.63
C LEU A 91 -2.55 -4.03 1.35
N THR A 92 -2.41 -4.49 2.58
CA THR A 92 -1.17 -4.40 3.36
C THR A 92 -0.60 -5.79 3.59
N LEU A 93 0.65 -6.01 3.20
CA LEU A 93 1.39 -7.24 3.46
C LEU A 93 2.46 -6.99 4.53
N ARG A 94 2.52 -7.86 5.53
CA ARG A 94 3.48 -7.83 6.64
C ARG A 94 4.22 -9.19 6.70
N PRO A 95 5.53 -9.25 6.44
CA PRO A 95 6.28 -10.49 6.65
C PRO A 95 6.25 -10.85 8.13
N GLN A 96 6.03 -12.14 8.44
CA GLN A 96 6.04 -12.62 9.81
C GLN A 96 7.47 -13.03 10.24
N PRO A 97 7.82 -12.89 11.53
CA PRO A 97 9.10 -13.35 12.05
C PRO A 97 9.38 -14.82 11.72
N ALA A 98 10.66 -15.19 11.74
CA ALA A 98 11.11 -16.59 11.64
C ALA A 98 10.62 -17.38 10.39
N GLY A 99 10.16 -16.69 9.34
CA GLY A 99 9.70 -17.35 8.12
C GLY A 99 8.29 -17.94 8.24
N GLU A 100 7.49 -17.49 9.20
CA GLU A 100 6.08 -17.93 9.41
C GLU A 100 5.12 -17.49 8.28
N GLY A 101 5.65 -16.84 7.23
CA GLY A 101 4.93 -16.45 6.04
C GLY A 101 4.70 -14.94 5.98
N ILE A 102 3.60 -14.55 5.35
CA ILE A 102 3.21 -13.15 5.15
C ILE A 102 1.77 -13.00 5.61
N ALA A 103 1.53 -12.09 6.57
CA ALA A 103 0.18 -11.66 6.92
C ALA A 103 -0.34 -10.67 5.87
N ALA A 104 -1.58 -10.85 5.45
CA ALA A 104 -2.27 -9.99 4.50
C ALA A 104 -3.51 -9.36 5.16
N GLU A 105 -3.65 -8.05 5.02
CA GLU A 105 -4.82 -7.30 5.49
C GLU A 105 -5.43 -6.55 4.31
N PHE A 106 -6.72 -6.80 4.07
CA PHE A 106 -7.54 -6.00 3.18
C PHE A 106 -8.37 -5.02 4.00
N ARG A 107 -8.30 -3.74 3.64
CA ARG A 107 -9.24 -2.71 4.10
C ARG A 107 -9.98 -2.17 2.90
N TYR A 108 -11.27 -1.95 3.04
CA TYR A 108 -12.12 -1.55 1.93
C TYR A 108 -13.16 -0.53 2.37
N ALA A 109 -13.62 0.23 1.40
CA ALA A 109 -14.77 1.12 1.51
C ALA A 109 -16.06 0.29 1.68
N THR A 110 -16.64 0.27 2.88
CA THR A 110 -17.84 -0.54 3.19
C THR A 110 -19.09 -0.06 2.44
N GLU A 111 -19.08 1.17 1.91
CA GLU A 111 -20.13 1.66 1.03
C GLU A 111 -20.04 1.10 -0.42
N ARG A 112 -18.98 0.35 -0.73
CA ARG A 112 -18.69 -0.23 -2.06
C ARG A 112 -18.49 -1.74 -2.06
N TYR A 113 -18.13 -2.31 -0.92
CA TYR A 113 -17.85 -3.74 -0.76
C TYR A 113 -18.53 -4.25 0.51
N ASP A 114 -19.00 -5.50 0.45
CA ASP A 114 -19.59 -6.24 1.58
C ASP A 114 -18.49 -6.96 2.39
#